data_AF-A0AAE8QSW0-F1
#
_entry.id   AF-A0AAE8QSW0-F1
#
_cell.length_a   1.000
_cell.length_b   1.000
_cell.length_c   1.000
_cell.angle_alpha   90.00
_cell.angle_beta   90.00
_cell.angle_gamma   90.00
#
_symmetry.space_group_name_H-M   'P 1'
#
loop_
_entity.id
_entity.type
_entity.pdbx_description
1 polymer ?
#
loop_
_entity_poly.entity_id
_entity_poly.type
_entity_poly.pdbx_seq_one_letter_code
_entity_poly.pdbx_strand_id
1 'polypeptide(L)'
;MPNINYDDTTNCEHDIESDIVVGNSPCPCCEFITIPNNGDALAYICPVCFWEIDLFIQSNVEASDQNHGLTLTEARKNYQSFGAVLPMLKKSCRQPKEYEYPTK
;
A
#
# COMPACT_ATOMS: atom_id res chain seq x y z
N MET A 1 30.85 -16.89 25.05
CA MET A 1 29.81 -16.58 24.04
C MET A 1 29.07 -17.88 23.76
N PRO A 2 27.77 -18.00 24.05
CA PRO A 2 27.06 -19.25 23.88
C PRO A 2 26.80 -19.53 22.40
N ASN A 3 27.05 -20.78 21.99
CA ASN A 3 26.72 -21.30 20.66
C ASN A 3 25.20 -21.48 20.57
N ILE A 4 24.58 -20.78 19.61
CA ILE A 4 23.17 -21.02 19.27
C ILE A 4 23.16 -22.08 18.15
N ASN A 5 22.65 -23.26 18.47
CA ASN A 5 22.40 -24.32 17.50
C ASN A 5 21.22 -23.92 16.61
N TYR A 6 21.48 -23.78 15.31
CA TYR A 6 20.47 -23.69 14.26
C TYR A 6 19.95 -25.10 13.95
N ASP A 7 19.15 -25.67 14.83
CA ASP A 7 18.30 -26.82 14.47
C ASP A 7 17.11 -26.89 15.41
N ASP A 8 16.03 -26.25 15.00
CA ASP A 8 14.68 -26.70 15.38
C ASP A 8 13.73 -26.32 14.25
N THR A 9 13.83 -27.06 13.13
CA THR A 9 12.80 -27.07 12.10
C THR A 9 11.53 -27.70 12.68
N THR A 10 10.78 -26.94 13.46
CA THR A 10 9.39 -27.25 13.76
C THR A 10 8.54 -26.72 12.62
N ASN A 11 7.94 -27.66 11.88
CA ASN A 11 6.84 -27.43 10.94
C ASN A 11 5.79 -26.50 11.58
N CYS A 12 5.78 -25.23 11.19
CA CYS A 12 4.57 -24.43 11.18
C CYS A 12 4.08 -24.43 9.74
N GLU A 13 3.08 -25.27 9.45
CA GLU A 13 2.21 -25.03 8.31
C GLU A 13 1.55 -23.68 8.58
N HIS A 14 2.17 -22.60 8.10
CA HIS A 14 1.54 -21.29 8.08
C HIS A 14 0.45 -21.39 7.02
N ASP A 15 -0.80 -21.36 7.48
CA ASP A 15 -1.96 -21.21 6.61
C ASP A 15 -1.72 -19.98 5.73
N ILE A 16 -1.47 -20.20 4.43
CA ILE A 16 -1.22 -19.14 3.44
C ILE A 16 -2.38 -18.11 3.40
N GLU A 17 -3.54 -18.49 3.94
CA GLU A 17 -4.72 -17.64 4.12
C GLU A 17 -4.59 -16.58 5.22
N SER A 18 -3.71 -16.74 6.22
CA SER A 18 -3.60 -15.78 7.35
C SER A 18 -2.83 -14.50 7.00
N ASP A 19 -2.07 -14.49 5.91
CA ASP A 19 -1.15 -13.38 5.57
C ASP A 19 -1.73 -12.39 4.56
N ILE A 20 -2.97 -12.60 4.10
CA ILE A 20 -3.60 -11.70 3.13
C ILE A 20 -4.15 -10.48 3.86
N VAL A 21 -3.45 -9.34 3.75
CA VAL A 21 -3.95 -8.05 4.21
C VAL A 21 -5.10 -7.60 3.30
N VAL A 22 -6.33 -7.60 3.84
CA VAL A 22 -7.53 -7.13 3.14
C VAL A 22 -7.78 -5.65 3.48
N GLY A 23 -7.93 -4.83 2.45
CA GLY A 23 -8.28 -3.41 2.60
C GLY A 23 -9.74 -3.21 3.00
N ASN A 24 -10.00 -2.19 3.80
CA ASN A 24 -11.35 -1.78 4.21
C ASN A 24 -11.56 -0.26 4.15
N SER A 25 -10.60 0.47 3.56
CA SER A 25 -10.67 1.91 3.36
C SER A 25 -10.08 2.33 2.01
N PRO A 26 -10.58 3.44 1.43
CA PRO A 26 -10.15 3.90 0.13
C PRO A 26 -8.70 4.41 0.20
N CYS A 27 -7.90 4.05 -0.81
CA CYS A 27 -6.61 4.68 -1.03
C CYS A 27 -6.83 6.18 -1.33
N PRO A 28 -6.11 7.10 -0.67
CA PRO A 28 -6.26 8.53 -0.92
C PRO A 28 -5.87 8.93 -2.36
N CYS A 29 -5.06 8.11 -3.05
CA CYS A 29 -4.60 8.36 -4.41
C CYS A 29 -5.51 7.75 -5.48
N CYS A 30 -5.86 6.46 -5.39
CA CYS A 30 -6.60 5.76 -6.45
C CYS A 30 -8.03 5.38 -6.07
N GLU A 31 -8.46 5.68 -4.85
CA GLU A 31 -9.83 5.52 -4.34
C GLU A 31 -10.34 4.07 -4.20
N PHE A 32 -9.59 3.07 -4.70
CA PHE A 32 -9.89 1.66 -4.44
C PHE A 32 -9.74 1.30 -2.96
N ILE A 33 -10.57 0.36 -2.50
CA ILE A 33 -10.60 -0.15 -1.12
C ILE A 33 -9.43 -1.10 -0.90
N THR A 34 -8.25 -0.53 -0.64
CA THR A 34 -7.00 -1.29 -0.48
C THR A 34 -6.30 -1.03 0.84
N ILE A 35 -6.68 0.03 1.56
CA ILE A 35 -5.97 0.43 2.79
C ILE A 35 -6.60 -0.33 3.96
N PRO A 36 -5.82 -1.08 4.76
CA PRO A 36 -6.33 -1.79 5.92
C PRO A 36 -6.53 -0.83 7.11
N ASN A 37 -6.92 -1.39 8.26
CA ASN A 37 -7.06 -0.67 9.54
C ASN A 37 -7.88 0.62 9.47
N ASN A 38 -8.96 0.63 8.68
CA ASN A 38 -9.83 1.78 8.47
C ASN A 38 -9.07 3.03 7.96
N GLY A 39 -7.98 2.83 7.21
CA GLY A 39 -7.15 3.91 6.69
C GLY A 39 -5.95 4.27 7.59
N ASP A 40 -5.94 3.85 8.84
CA ASP A 40 -4.86 4.09 9.81
C ASP A 40 -3.73 3.06 9.63
N ALA A 41 -3.11 3.08 8.46
CA ALA A 41 -2.12 2.08 8.06
C ALA A 41 -0.81 2.77 7.65
N LEU A 42 -0.09 3.33 8.62
CA LEU A 42 1.17 4.04 8.38
C LEU A 42 2.14 3.19 7.53
N ALA A 43 2.74 3.80 6.52
CA ALA A 43 3.69 3.17 5.59
C ALA A 43 3.12 1.99 4.77
N TYR A 44 1.80 1.76 4.80
CA TYR A 44 1.18 0.78 3.92
C TYR A 44 1.23 1.26 2.47
N ILE A 45 1.70 0.42 1.57
CA ILE A 45 1.79 0.74 0.14
C ILE A 45 0.55 0.19 -0.57
N CYS A 46 -0.22 1.07 -1.20
CA CYS A 46 -1.35 0.67 -2.02
C CYS A 46 -0.86 -0.20 -3.21
N PRO A 47 -1.32 -1.45 -3.37
CA PRO A 47 -0.87 -2.32 -4.45
C PRO A 47 -1.38 -1.91 -5.83
N VAL A 48 -2.36 -0.99 -5.90
CA VAL A 48 -2.98 -0.56 -7.17
C VAL A 48 -2.24 0.65 -7.76
N CYS A 49 -1.85 1.63 -6.94
CA CYS A 49 -1.19 2.85 -7.43
C CYS A 49 0.23 3.05 -6.90
N PHE A 50 0.65 2.31 -5.88
CA PHE A 50 1.93 2.44 -5.19
C PHE A 50 2.09 3.72 -4.34
N TRP A 51 1.00 4.39 -3.97
CA TRP A 51 1.05 5.42 -2.94
C TRP A 51 1.30 4.78 -1.57
N GLU A 52 2.30 5.26 -0.86
CA GLU A 52 2.58 4.89 0.53
C GLU A 52 1.82 5.80 1.49
N ILE A 53 1.09 5.21 2.45
CA ILE A 53 0.29 5.98 3.41
C ILE A 53 1.19 6.78 4.34
N ASP A 54 1.08 8.09 4.20
CA ASP A 54 1.70 9.09 5.05
C ASP A 54 0.60 9.73 5.91
N LEU A 55 0.55 9.36 7.20
CA LEU A 55 -0.45 9.89 8.14
C LEU A 55 -0.05 11.26 8.70
N PHE A 56 1.12 11.78 8.33
CA PHE A 56 1.64 13.04 8.88
C PHE A 56 1.36 14.24 7.98
N ILE A 57 1.06 14.04 6.69
CA ILE A 57 0.63 15.12 5.79
C ILE A 57 -0.75 15.65 6.19
N GLN A 58 -0.89 16.98 6.21
CA GLN A 58 -2.10 17.69 6.65
C GLN A 58 -2.96 18.15 5.47
N SER A 59 -2.42 18.12 4.24
CA SER A 59 -3.14 18.55 3.04
C SER A 59 -2.68 17.83 1.78
N ASN A 60 -3.51 17.86 0.73
CA ASN A 60 -3.22 17.19 -0.54
C ASN A 60 -2.07 17.84 -1.34
N VAL A 61 -1.63 19.04 -0.94
CA VAL A 61 -0.56 19.82 -1.59
C VAL A 61 0.73 19.83 -0.76
N GLU A 62 0.72 19.20 0.40
CA GLU A 62 1.92 18.96 1.20
C GLU A 62 2.72 17.82 0.59
N ALA A 63 4.04 17.98 0.55
CA ALA A 63 4.95 16.96 0.05
C ALA A 63 5.04 15.82 1.06
N SER A 64 4.87 14.57 0.61
CA SER A 64 5.01 13.40 1.46
C SER A 64 6.46 12.90 1.45
N ASP A 65 7.05 12.77 2.64
CA ASP A 65 8.40 12.22 2.81
C ASP A 65 8.46 10.75 2.38
N GLN A 66 7.41 9.98 2.66
CA GLN A 66 7.28 8.58 2.24
C GLN A 66 7.20 8.42 0.71
N ASN A 67 6.70 9.43 -0.01
CA ASN A 67 6.49 9.37 -1.46
C ASN A 67 7.49 10.22 -2.25
N HIS A 68 8.72 10.34 -1.74
CA HIS A 68 9.82 11.07 -2.39
C HIS A 68 9.50 12.54 -2.70
N GLY A 69 8.73 13.19 -1.82
CA GLY A 69 8.34 14.59 -1.96
C GLY A 69 7.15 14.82 -2.89
N LEU A 70 6.49 13.78 -3.39
CA LEU A 70 5.24 13.94 -4.13
C LEU A 70 4.13 14.45 -3.22
N THR A 71 3.34 15.38 -3.75
CA THR A 71 2.04 15.73 -3.16
C THR A 71 1.00 14.69 -3.57
N LEU A 72 -0.07 14.54 -2.76
CA LEU A 72 -1.18 13.66 -3.12
C LEU A 72 -1.87 14.13 -4.41
N THR A 73 -1.95 15.44 -4.65
CA THR A 73 -2.48 16.00 -5.90
C THR A 73 -1.66 15.57 -7.12
N GLU A 74 -0.34 15.55 -7.04
CA GLU A 74 0.52 15.06 -8.13
C GLU A 74 0.39 13.55 -8.31
N ALA A 75 0.37 12.79 -7.21
CA ALA A 75 0.17 11.34 -7.24
C ALA A 75 -1.13 10.95 -7.94
N ARG A 76 -2.25 11.64 -7.67
CA ARG A 76 -3.53 11.43 -8.35
C ARG A 76 -3.44 11.69 -9.87
N LYS A 77 -2.79 12.78 -10.28
CA LYS A 77 -2.57 13.10 -11.71
C LYS A 77 -1.69 12.04 -12.40
N ASN A 78 -0.65 11.60 -11.71
CA ASN A 78 0.25 10.55 -12.20
C ASN A 78 -0.49 9.23 -12.33
N TYR A 79 -1.31 8.85 -11.35
CA TYR A 79 -2.10 7.64 -11.42
C TYR A 79 -3.07 7.66 -12.60
N GLN A 80 -3.74 8.77 -12.87
CA GLN A 80 -4.60 8.92 -14.05
C GLN A 80 -3.82 8.76 -15.37
N SER A 81 -2.57 9.20 -15.42
CA SER A 81 -1.74 9.20 -16.64
C SER A 81 -1.00 7.89 -16.87
N PHE A 82 -0.52 7.25 -15.80
CA PHE A 82 0.41 6.11 -15.86
C PHE A 82 -0.15 4.85 -15.19
N GLY A 83 -1.23 4.98 -14.42
CA GLY A 83 -1.75 3.93 -13.55
C GLY A 83 -0.81 3.58 -12.39
N ALA A 84 0.03 4.52 -11.96
CA ALA A 84 0.93 4.46 -10.80
C ALA A 84 1.29 5.89 -10.34
N VAL A 85 1.73 6.07 -9.08
CA VAL A 85 2.15 7.38 -8.55
C VAL A 85 3.43 7.92 -9.21
N LEU A 86 4.27 7.03 -9.75
CA LEU A 86 5.39 7.36 -10.64
C LEU A 86 5.42 6.37 -11.81
N PRO A 87 5.77 6.78 -13.04
CA PRO A 87 5.85 5.89 -14.20
C PRO A 87 6.72 4.65 -13.96
N MET A 88 7.86 4.80 -13.29
CA MET A 88 8.82 3.73 -13.04
C MET A 88 8.30 2.65 -12.07
N LEU A 89 7.27 2.97 -11.27
CA LEU A 89 6.66 2.07 -10.30
C LEU A 89 5.50 1.25 -10.88
N LYS A 90 5.11 1.51 -12.14
CA LYS A 90 3.98 0.82 -12.79
C LYS A 90 4.12 -0.70 -12.78
N LYS A 91 5.34 -1.22 -12.92
CA LYS A 91 5.63 -2.66 -12.87
C LYS A 91 5.34 -3.32 -11.52
N SER A 92 5.27 -2.54 -10.45
CA SER A 92 4.96 -2.99 -9.08
C SER A 92 3.47 -2.83 -8.74
N CYS A 93 2.70 -2.19 -9.63
CA CYS A 93 1.27 -2.03 -9.47
C CYS A 93 0.52 -3.21 -10.08
N ARG A 94 -0.66 -3.53 -9.53
CA ARG A 94 -1.62 -4.46 -10.12
C ARG A 94 -2.93 -3.76 -10.44
N GLN A 95 -3.77 -4.42 -11.23
CA GLN A 95 -5.17 -3.99 -11.38
C GLN A 95 -5.91 -4.17 -10.03
N PRO A 96 -6.90 -3.32 -9.73
CA PRO A 96 -7.79 -3.53 -8.60
C PRO A 96 -8.56 -4.84 -8.78
N LYS A 97 -8.76 -5.57 -7.69
CA LYS A 97 -9.65 -6.74 -7.64
C LYS A 97 -11.10 -6.28 -7.59
N GLU A 98 -12.02 -7.15 -7.97
CA GLU A 98 -13.46 -6.82 -8.07
C GLU A 98 -14.04 -6.28 -6.75
N TYR A 99 -13.64 -6.85 -5.62
CA TYR A 99 -14.10 -6.42 -4.29
C TYR A 99 -13.43 -5.13 -3.78
N GLU A 100 -12.43 -4.58 -4.49
CA GLU A 100 -11.74 -3.35 -4.12
C GLU A 100 -12.40 -2.11 -4.76
N TYR A 101 -13.39 -2.29 -5.63
CA TYR A 101 -14.16 -1.18 -6.18
C TYR A 101 -15.11 -0.63 -5.10
N PRO A 102 -15.11 0.70 -4.86
CA PRO A 102 -16.05 1.31 -3.92
C PRO A 102 -17.50 0.99 -4.29
N THR A 103 -18.29 0.52 -3.33
CA THR A 103 -19.74 0.36 -3.50
C THR A 103 -20.38 1.74 -3.60
N LYS A 104 -21.16 1.98 -4.66
CA LYS A 104 -21.94 3.22 -4.87
C LYS A 104 -23.00 3.42 -3.81
#